data_AF-A0A094H1G0-F1
#
_entry.id   AF-A0A094H1G0-F1
#
_cell.length_a   1.000
_cell.length_b   1.000
_cell.length_c   1.000
_cell.angle_alpha   90.00
_cell.angle_beta   90.00
_cell.angle_gamma   90.00
#
_symmetry.space_group_name_H-M   'P 1'
#
loop_
_entity.id
_entity.type
_entity.pdbx_description
1 polymer ?
#
loop_
_entity_poly.entity_id
_entity_poly.type
_entity_poly.pdbx_seq_one_letter_code
_entity_poly.pdbx_strand_id
1 'polypeptide(L)'
;MATTKIQKFLAAMEAVYGNLENLENGALDTWVPPPKSGGHRGRYLWTDAFGVVNFLTLYKELNEEKYLILAKRLVVRVHDILGWTRDGKSRLPGATDDNPLGGGLRIGKDEASGPDGDGQYHHYLTLWMFALNRLSIASGVATYNDQAIALARAIHPRFFIDRTSASARMVWKISMDMSRPLVPSQGRLDATTGFVVYRLLQAAAKEPRVLETEIEDYQKVMRLRDSVDATHDTLDLGMALWIAHWYAGQDQWADQLGENCLIAIKTIFGDERYKTRAVPHRLAFREFGALMGAKCYTHDEDVVALTDSVIEVWGNFINTTVEELKPITMVMYSAALLPTAFQKNGLKPEPGKL
;
A
#
# COMPACT_ATOMS: atom_id res chain seq x y z
N MET A 1 -4.21 -25.18 -15.04
CA MET A 1 -5.17 -24.17 -15.53
C MET A 1 -5.40 -23.15 -14.43
N ALA A 2 -5.44 -21.86 -14.74
CA ALA A 2 -5.71 -20.82 -13.75
C ALA A 2 -7.11 -21.00 -13.13
N THR A 3 -7.22 -20.79 -11.81
CA THR A 3 -8.53 -20.81 -11.13
C THR A 3 -9.37 -19.60 -11.54
N THR A 4 -10.69 -19.65 -11.37
CA THR A 4 -11.59 -18.51 -11.62
C THR A 4 -11.16 -17.25 -10.85
N LYS A 5 -10.60 -17.43 -9.65
CA LYS A 5 -10.09 -16.33 -8.81
C LYS A 5 -8.86 -15.67 -9.44
N ILE A 6 -7.93 -16.45 -9.98
CA ILE A 6 -6.75 -15.93 -10.70
C ILE A 6 -7.17 -15.24 -12.01
N GLN A 7 -8.15 -15.78 -12.75
CA GLN A 7 -8.63 -15.15 -13.99
C GLN A 7 -9.23 -13.76 -13.72
N LYS A 8 -10.05 -13.62 -12.66
CA LYS A 8 -10.60 -12.33 -12.22
C LYS A 8 -9.51 -11.36 -11.77
N PHE A 9 -8.49 -11.86 -11.06
CA PHE A 9 -7.33 -11.08 -10.65
C PHE A 9 -6.56 -10.54 -11.86
N LEU A 10 -6.24 -11.40 -12.83
CA LEU A 10 -5.52 -11.01 -14.04
C LEU A 10 -6.30 -9.98 -14.84
N ALA A 11 -7.60 -10.21 -15.09
CA ALA A 11 -8.43 -9.26 -15.83
C ALA A 11 -8.47 -7.87 -15.18
N ALA A 12 -8.53 -7.80 -13.85
CA ALA A 12 -8.49 -6.54 -13.12
C ALA A 12 -7.12 -5.86 -13.22
N MET A 13 -6.02 -6.61 -13.11
CA MET A 13 -4.67 -6.08 -13.34
C MET A 13 -4.49 -5.58 -14.78
N GLU A 14 -5.00 -6.30 -15.78
CA GLU A 14 -4.92 -5.90 -17.19
C GLU A 14 -5.72 -4.63 -17.50
N ALA A 15 -6.82 -4.39 -16.78
CA ALA A 15 -7.58 -3.15 -16.90
C ALA A 15 -6.73 -1.90 -16.57
N VAL A 16 -5.73 -2.05 -15.69
CA VAL A 16 -4.83 -0.96 -15.26
C VAL A 16 -3.50 -1.00 -16.00
N TYR A 17 -2.91 -2.18 -16.19
CA TYR A 17 -1.53 -2.34 -16.67
C TYR A 17 -1.45 -2.84 -18.13
N GLY A 18 -2.57 -2.93 -18.83
CA GLY A 18 -2.63 -3.36 -20.22
C GLY A 18 -2.58 -4.88 -20.36
N ASN A 19 -2.58 -5.38 -21.59
CA ASN A 19 -2.54 -6.83 -21.84
C ASN A 19 -1.24 -7.44 -21.30
N LEU A 20 -1.37 -8.41 -20.39
CA LEU A 20 -0.26 -9.09 -19.72
C LEU A 20 -0.03 -10.50 -20.30
N GLU A 21 -1.04 -11.08 -20.95
CA GLU A 21 -0.94 -12.42 -21.56
C GLU A 21 -0.06 -12.44 -22.81
N ASN A 22 -0.10 -11.40 -23.65
CA ASN A 22 0.55 -11.36 -24.96
C ASN A 22 1.91 -10.65 -24.97
N LEU A 23 2.53 -10.42 -23.81
CA LEU A 23 3.87 -9.85 -23.76
C LEU A 23 4.90 -10.93 -24.12
N GLU A 24 5.34 -10.94 -25.39
CA GLU A 24 6.44 -11.80 -25.84
C GLU A 24 7.69 -11.57 -24.98
N ASN A 25 8.51 -12.61 -24.80
CA ASN A 25 9.68 -12.56 -23.91
C ASN A 25 10.63 -11.38 -24.21
N GLY A 26 10.75 -10.94 -25.48
CA GLY A 26 11.56 -9.78 -25.86
C GLY A 26 10.95 -8.42 -25.52
N ALA A 27 9.64 -8.34 -25.30
CA ALA A 27 8.92 -7.10 -25.00
C ALA A 27 8.87 -6.80 -23.48
N LEU A 28 9.13 -7.78 -22.62
CA LEU A 28 9.04 -7.65 -21.15
C LEU A 28 10.06 -6.65 -20.60
N ASP A 29 11.32 -6.73 -21.03
CA ASP A 29 12.38 -5.84 -20.54
C ASP A 29 12.20 -4.39 -21.01
N THR A 30 11.47 -4.20 -22.10
CA THR A 30 11.11 -2.88 -22.64
C THR A 30 9.72 -2.42 -22.24
N TRP A 31 8.96 -3.24 -21.49
CA TRP A 31 7.58 -2.93 -21.15
C TRP A 31 7.50 -1.62 -20.36
N VAL A 32 6.58 -0.77 -20.79
CA VAL A 32 6.23 0.48 -20.11
C VAL A 32 4.76 0.35 -19.71
N PRO A 33 4.43 0.42 -18.40
CA PRO A 33 3.05 0.33 -18.00
C PRO A 33 2.24 1.45 -18.67
N PRO A 34 1.03 1.17 -19.18
CA PRO A 34 0.20 2.22 -19.76
C PRO A 34 -0.12 3.29 -18.72
N PRO A 35 -0.44 4.53 -19.12
CA PRO A 35 -0.72 5.65 -18.22
C PRO A 35 -2.14 5.58 -17.62
N LYS A 36 -2.56 4.39 -17.16
CA LYS A 36 -3.92 4.10 -16.69
C LYS A 36 -4.02 3.86 -15.19
N SER A 37 -2.95 4.08 -14.43
CA SER A 37 -2.98 4.01 -12.96
C SER A 37 -3.76 5.18 -12.31
N GLY A 38 -4.22 6.14 -13.11
CA GLY A 38 -4.79 7.42 -12.67
C GLY A 38 -3.70 8.47 -12.39
N GLY A 39 -4.14 9.71 -12.16
CA GLY A 39 -3.27 10.80 -11.73
C GLY A 39 -2.35 11.39 -12.81
N HIS A 40 -1.56 12.37 -12.40
CA HIS A 40 -0.73 13.18 -13.26
C HIS A 40 0.33 12.35 -13.98
N ARG A 41 0.30 12.39 -15.33
CA ARG A 41 1.12 11.55 -16.23
C ARG A 41 0.85 10.04 -16.09
N GLY A 42 -0.35 9.68 -15.61
CA GLY A 42 -0.87 8.32 -15.56
C GLY A 42 -0.27 7.45 -14.46
N ARG A 43 0.25 8.06 -13.40
CA ARG A 43 0.78 7.37 -12.22
C ARG A 43 0.16 7.92 -10.95
N TYR A 44 -0.25 7.01 -10.08
CA TYR A 44 -0.84 7.33 -8.78
C TYR A 44 -0.27 6.37 -7.74
N LEU A 45 0.48 6.91 -6.78
CA LEU A 45 1.42 6.13 -5.96
C LEU A 45 0.75 4.97 -5.22
N TRP A 46 -0.47 5.16 -4.71
CA TRP A 46 -1.22 4.09 -4.04
C TRP A 46 -1.59 2.95 -4.99
N THR A 47 -2.12 3.29 -6.16
CA THR A 47 -2.53 2.31 -7.17
C THR A 47 -1.32 1.51 -7.66
N ASP A 48 -0.21 2.18 -7.93
CA ASP A 48 1.03 1.54 -8.39
C ASP A 48 1.69 0.70 -7.27
N ALA A 49 1.61 1.11 -6.00
CA ALA A 49 2.08 0.30 -4.87
C ALA A 49 1.34 -1.04 -4.78
N PHE A 50 0.00 -1.00 -4.85
CA PHE A 50 -0.82 -2.21 -4.95
C PHE A 50 -0.47 -3.00 -6.22
N GLY A 51 -0.23 -2.34 -7.35
CA GLY A 51 0.18 -2.97 -8.59
C GLY A 51 1.45 -3.81 -8.46
N VAL A 52 2.50 -3.24 -7.85
CA VAL A 52 3.76 -3.96 -7.57
C VAL A 52 3.48 -5.19 -6.70
N VAL A 53 2.78 -5.03 -5.58
CA VAL A 53 2.49 -6.15 -4.68
C VAL A 53 1.63 -7.22 -5.37
N ASN A 54 0.65 -6.82 -6.18
CA ASN A 54 -0.19 -7.75 -6.95
C ASN A 54 0.60 -8.52 -8.02
N PHE A 55 1.56 -7.89 -8.70
CA PHE A 55 2.46 -8.61 -9.59
C PHE A 55 3.30 -9.65 -8.82
N LEU A 56 3.71 -9.34 -7.59
CA LEU A 56 4.41 -10.31 -6.74
C LEU A 56 3.50 -11.46 -6.27
N THR A 57 2.22 -11.18 -6.02
CA THR A 57 1.21 -12.23 -5.81
C THR A 57 1.13 -13.14 -7.05
N LEU A 58 0.99 -12.59 -8.26
CA LEU A 58 0.95 -13.39 -9.49
C LEU A 58 2.23 -14.20 -9.72
N TYR A 59 3.40 -13.62 -9.46
CA TYR A 59 4.68 -14.33 -9.50
C TYR A 59 4.66 -15.55 -8.57
N LYS A 60 4.16 -15.38 -7.34
CA LYS A 60 4.08 -16.45 -6.34
C LYS A 60 3.05 -17.53 -6.69
N GLU A 61 1.85 -17.13 -7.10
CA GLU A 61 0.73 -18.05 -7.36
C GLU A 61 0.87 -18.83 -8.66
N LEU A 62 1.48 -18.21 -9.68
CA LEU A 62 1.64 -18.81 -11.02
C LEU A 62 3.04 -19.37 -11.27
N ASN A 63 4.02 -19.01 -10.44
CA ASN A 63 5.43 -19.36 -10.63
C ASN A 63 5.96 -18.94 -12.01
N GLU A 64 5.54 -17.74 -12.48
CA GLU A 64 5.93 -17.17 -13.77
C GLU A 64 6.79 -15.91 -13.57
N GLU A 65 8.08 -15.98 -13.97
CA GLU A 65 9.07 -14.91 -13.78
C GLU A 65 8.68 -13.57 -14.42
N LYS A 66 7.85 -13.60 -15.48
CA LYS A 66 7.38 -12.39 -16.16
C LYS A 66 6.76 -11.37 -15.20
N TYR A 67 6.02 -11.82 -14.19
CA TYR A 67 5.39 -10.90 -13.24
C TYR A 67 6.40 -10.23 -12.31
N LEU A 68 7.51 -10.91 -11.98
CA LEU A 68 8.60 -10.28 -11.25
C LEU A 68 9.28 -9.20 -12.11
N ILE A 69 9.47 -9.45 -13.42
CA ILE A 69 9.98 -8.44 -14.36
C ILE A 69 9.03 -7.23 -14.43
N LEU A 70 7.72 -7.46 -14.58
CA LEU A 70 6.71 -6.40 -14.62
C LEU A 70 6.70 -5.56 -13.33
N ALA A 71 6.82 -6.18 -12.15
CA ALA A 71 6.94 -5.47 -10.88
C ALA A 71 8.16 -4.54 -10.86
N LYS A 72 9.33 -5.02 -11.31
CA LYS A 72 10.56 -4.22 -11.41
C LYS A 72 10.40 -3.04 -12.38
N ARG A 73 9.80 -3.28 -13.55
CA ARG A 73 9.53 -2.24 -14.56
C ARG A 73 8.55 -1.19 -14.06
N LEU A 74 7.54 -1.59 -13.29
CA LEU A 74 6.61 -0.66 -12.67
C LEU A 74 7.32 0.24 -11.64
N VAL A 75 8.19 -0.32 -10.80
CA VAL A 75 9.02 0.44 -9.84
C VAL A 75 9.85 1.51 -10.55
N VAL A 76 10.60 1.14 -11.59
CA VAL A 76 11.40 2.09 -12.39
C VAL A 76 10.50 3.21 -12.90
N ARG A 77 9.34 2.86 -13.48
CA ARG A 77 8.45 3.86 -14.07
C ARG A 77 7.80 4.79 -13.04
N VAL A 78 7.52 4.30 -11.83
CA VAL A 78 7.06 5.15 -10.73
C VAL A 78 8.15 6.12 -10.31
N HIS A 79 9.40 5.67 -10.16
CA HIS A 79 10.52 6.54 -9.79
C HIS A 79 10.77 7.61 -10.86
N ASP A 80 10.70 7.26 -12.15
CA ASP A 80 10.90 8.18 -13.28
C ASP A 80 9.81 9.25 -13.42
N ILE A 81 8.62 9.02 -12.86
CA ILE A 81 7.49 9.95 -12.96
C ILE A 81 7.29 10.66 -11.63
N LEU A 82 7.09 9.93 -10.54
CA LEU A 82 6.74 10.47 -9.23
C LEU A 82 7.97 10.91 -8.41
N GLY A 83 9.18 10.47 -8.76
CA GLY A 83 10.44 10.96 -8.18
C GLY A 83 11.00 12.23 -8.85
N TRP A 84 10.26 12.77 -9.82
CA TRP A 84 10.62 13.98 -10.58
C TRP A 84 9.62 15.10 -10.36
N THR A 85 10.02 16.33 -10.64
CA THR A 85 9.12 17.49 -10.71
C THR A 85 8.02 17.25 -11.73
N ARG A 86 6.88 17.95 -11.58
CA ARG A 86 5.70 17.75 -12.43
C ARG A 86 6.01 17.98 -13.92
N ASP A 87 6.85 18.98 -14.23
CA ASP A 87 7.32 19.25 -15.59
C ASP A 87 8.35 18.23 -16.11
N GLY A 88 8.82 17.30 -15.26
CA GLY A 88 9.77 16.25 -15.61
C GLY A 88 11.18 16.74 -15.87
N LYS A 89 11.53 17.98 -15.48
CA LYS A 89 12.85 18.58 -15.78
C LYS A 89 13.94 18.23 -14.78
N SER A 90 13.59 17.97 -13.53
CA SER A 90 14.55 17.60 -12.49
C SER A 90 13.99 16.57 -11.52
N ARG A 91 14.88 15.86 -10.82
CA ARG A 91 14.48 15.08 -9.64
C ARG A 91 13.85 15.99 -8.58
N LEU A 92 13.09 15.39 -7.66
CA LEU A 92 12.59 16.13 -6.51
C LEU A 92 13.75 16.67 -5.64
N PRO A 93 13.61 17.84 -5.01
CA PRO A 93 14.64 18.41 -4.15
C PRO A 93 15.10 17.42 -3.07
N GLY A 94 16.42 17.20 -2.98
CA GLY A 94 17.04 16.23 -2.07
C GLY A 94 17.38 14.88 -2.69
N ALA A 95 16.84 14.56 -3.89
CA ALA A 95 17.22 13.35 -4.63
C ALA A 95 18.48 13.57 -5.48
N THR A 96 19.29 12.51 -5.61
CA THR A 96 20.47 12.43 -6.48
C THR A 96 20.41 11.15 -7.32
N ASP A 97 21.39 10.91 -8.20
CA ASP A 97 21.42 9.65 -8.96
C ASP A 97 21.74 8.45 -8.05
N ASP A 98 22.59 8.63 -7.04
CA ASP A 98 22.90 7.59 -6.05
C ASP A 98 21.78 7.42 -4.99
N ASN A 99 21.00 8.47 -4.74
CA ASN A 99 19.85 8.45 -3.83
C ASN A 99 18.59 9.02 -4.53
N PRO A 100 17.99 8.29 -5.47
CA PRO A 100 16.89 8.79 -6.29
C PRO A 100 15.60 9.06 -5.50
N LEU A 101 15.48 8.49 -4.29
CA LEU A 101 14.33 8.67 -3.40
C LEU A 101 14.62 9.66 -2.26
N GLY A 102 15.77 10.33 -2.27
CA GLY A 102 16.17 11.31 -1.25
C GLY A 102 15.26 12.55 -1.18
N GLY A 103 14.49 12.80 -2.24
CA GLY A 103 13.47 13.85 -2.29
C GLY A 103 12.05 13.35 -2.03
N GLY A 104 11.88 12.07 -1.66
CA GLY A 104 10.58 11.44 -1.53
C GLY A 104 9.96 11.05 -2.88
N LEU A 105 8.63 10.88 -2.89
CA LEU A 105 7.83 10.65 -4.10
C LEU A 105 6.55 11.46 -4.05
N ARG A 106 6.19 12.06 -5.18
CA ARG A 106 4.86 12.67 -5.36
C ARG A 106 3.77 11.59 -5.31
N ILE A 107 2.57 11.98 -4.92
CA ILE A 107 1.40 11.09 -4.97
C ILE A 107 0.89 10.94 -6.40
N GLY A 108 1.03 12.00 -7.20
CA GLY A 108 0.56 12.02 -8.58
C GLY A 108 -0.87 12.54 -8.75
N LYS A 109 -1.36 13.44 -7.89
CA LYS A 109 -2.64 14.11 -8.13
C LYS A 109 -2.59 15.02 -9.37
N ASP A 110 -3.70 15.17 -10.08
CA ASP A 110 -3.78 16.01 -11.28
C ASP A 110 -3.65 17.50 -10.94
N GLU A 111 -4.26 17.94 -9.84
CA GLU A 111 -4.10 19.29 -9.32
C GLU A 111 -2.70 19.48 -8.71
N ALA A 112 -2.01 20.57 -9.04
CA ALA A 112 -0.63 20.78 -8.61
C ALA A 112 -0.47 21.24 -7.15
N SER A 113 -1.48 21.90 -6.58
CA SER A 113 -1.36 22.59 -5.30
C SER A 113 -2.64 22.52 -4.47
N GLY A 114 -2.51 22.75 -3.17
CA GLY A 114 -3.63 22.77 -2.22
C GLY A 114 -3.69 21.51 -1.36
N PRO A 115 -4.60 21.48 -0.37
CA PRO A 115 -4.75 20.34 0.53
C PRO A 115 -5.13 19.04 -0.21
N ASP A 116 -5.82 19.12 -1.35
CA ASP A 116 -6.21 17.95 -2.16
C ASP A 116 -5.35 17.73 -3.42
N GLY A 117 -4.47 18.68 -3.75
CA GLY A 117 -3.57 18.58 -4.90
C GLY A 117 -2.38 17.65 -4.67
N ASP A 118 -1.35 17.77 -5.49
CA ASP A 118 -0.15 16.95 -5.37
C ASP A 118 0.66 17.31 -4.11
N GLY A 119 1.63 16.46 -3.80
CA GLY A 119 2.40 16.55 -2.57
C GLY A 119 2.94 15.19 -2.21
N GLN A 120 3.23 15.00 -0.92
CA GLN A 120 3.66 13.71 -0.39
C GLN A 120 2.79 13.34 0.82
N TYR A 121 2.22 12.13 0.79
CA TYR A 121 1.39 11.58 1.88
C TYR A 121 2.18 10.50 2.58
N HIS A 122 2.22 10.55 3.90
CA HIS A 122 2.99 9.61 4.69
C HIS A 122 2.57 8.15 4.41
N HIS A 123 1.28 7.84 4.52
CA HIS A 123 0.76 6.49 4.32
C HIS A 123 0.92 5.96 2.87
N TYR A 124 0.96 6.84 1.86
CA TYR A 124 1.24 6.42 0.48
C TYR A 124 2.72 6.02 0.33
N LEU A 125 3.61 6.81 0.92
CA LEU A 125 5.04 6.53 0.92
C LEU A 125 5.37 5.27 1.71
N THR A 126 4.74 5.03 2.87
CA THR A 126 4.93 3.78 3.61
C THR A 126 4.40 2.57 2.87
N LEU A 127 3.29 2.70 2.14
CA LEU A 127 2.78 1.61 1.29
C LEU A 127 3.74 1.32 0.13
N TRP A 128 4.36 2.36 -0.44
CA TRP A 128 5.39 2.18 -1.46
C TRP A 128 6.66 1.53 -0.90
N MET A 129 7.12 1.94 0.30
CA MET A 129 8.22 1.29 1.00
C MET A 129 7.94 -0.21 1.23
N PHE A 130 6.71 -0.54 1.64
CA PHE A 130 6.27 -1.92 1.76
C PHE A 130 6.38 -2.66 0.42
N ALA A 131 5.90 -2.10 -0.68
CA ALA A 131 6.00 -2.70 -2.01
C ALA A 131 7.45 -2.96 -2.44
N LEU A 132 8.37 -2.01 -2.17
CA LEU A 132 9.80 -2.18 -2.43
C LEU A 132 10.44 -3.29 -1.57
N ASN A 133 10.08 -3.37 -0.30
CA ASN A 133 10.52 -4.44 0.60
C ASN A 133 10.03 -5.81 0.13
N ARG A 134 8.75 -5.93 -0.25
CA ARG A 134 8.21 -7.16 -0.84
C ARG A 134 8.94 -7.55 -2.12
N LEU A 135 9.26 -6.59 -2.98
CA LEU A 135 10.03 -6.82 -4.20
C LEU A 135 11.46 -7.29 -3.90
N SER A 136 12.11 -6.73 -2.86
CA SER A 136 13.41 -7.18 -2.37
C SER A 136 13.37 -8.66 -1.96
N ILE A 137 12.32 -9.07 -1.23
CA ILE A 137 12.17 -10.46 -0.76
C ILE A 137 11.90 -11.42 -1.92
N ALA A 138 10.97 -11.07 -2.82
CA ALA A 138 10.65 -11.91 -3.98
C ALA A 138 11.87 -12.10 -4.88
N SER A 139 12.56 -11.01 -5.23
CA SER A 139 13.69 -11.01 -6.16
C SER A 139 15.02 -11.46 -5.56
N GLY A 140 15.19 -11.38 -4.23
CA GLY A 140 16.49 -11.54 -3.57
C GLY A 140 17.45 -10.37 -3.77
N VAL A 141 17.02 -9.27 -4.38
CA VAL A 141 17.84 -8.08 -4.66
C VAL A 141 17.66 -7.05 -3.54
N ALA A 142 18.63 -6.98 -2.63
CA ALA A 142 18.60 -6.12 -1.44
C ALA A 142 18.40 -4.62 -1.73
N THR A 143 18.84 -4.15 -2.91
CA THR A 143 18.77 -2.74 -3.31
C THR A 143 17.36 -2.16 -3.24
N TYR A 144 16.30 -2.95 -3.44
CA TYR A 144 14.93 -2.45 -3.30
C TYR A 144 14.59 -2.12 -1.84
N ASN A 145 15.04 -2.92 -0.87
CA ASN A 145 14.88 -2.59 0.54
C ASN A 145 15.78 -1.42 0.95
N ASP A 146 17.01 -1.34 0.40
CA ASP A 146 17.91 -0.21 0.62
C ASP A 146 17.28 1.12 0.13
N GLN A 147 16.60 1.10 -1.03
CA GLN A 147 15.83 2.23 -1.55
C GLN A 147 14.64 2.58 -0.64
N ALA A 148 13.91 1.59 -0.10
CA ALA A 148 12.85 1.83 0.85
C ALA A 148 13.35 2.50 2.14
N ILE A 149 14.51 2.07 2.65
CA ILE A 149 15.19 2.67 3.81
C ILE A 149 15.65 4.10 3.50
N ALA A 150 16.21 4.34 2.31
CA ALA A 150 16.62 5.67 1.88
C ALA A 150 15.42 6.64 1.82
N LEU A 151 14.30 6.17 1.26
CA LEU A 151 13.04 6.92 1.26
C LEU A 151 12.55 7.21 2.68
N ALA A 152 12.56 6.19 3.55
CA ALA A 152 12.14 6.28 4.95
C ALA A 152 12.92 7.37 5.71
N ARG A 153 14.25 7.37 5.59
CA ARG A 153 15.13 8.37 6.23
C ARG A 153 14.91 9.77 5.68
N ALA A 154 14.72 9.90 4.36
CA ALA A 154 14.52 11.19 3.71
C ALA A 154 13.25 11.91 4.18
N ILE A 155 12.15 11.17 4.29
CA ILE A 155 10.82 11.74 4.55
C ILE A 155 10.54 11.91 6.05
N HIS A 156 11.11 11.05 6.91
CA HIS A 156 10.80 11.01 8.35
C HIS A 156 10.91 12.37 9.06
N PRO A 157 12.03 13.12 8.96
CA PRO A 157 12.13 14.42 9.65
C PRO A 157 11.17 15.49 9.11
N ARG A 158 10.53 15.25 7.96
CA ARG A 158 9.60 16.19 7.32
C ARG A 158 8.15 15.94 7.74
N PHE A 159 7.83 14.70 8.12
CA PHE A 159 6.50 14.32 8.59
C PHE A 159 6.33 14.41 10.11
N PHE A 160 7.42 14.52 10.88
CA PHE A 160 7.39 14.67 12.34
C PHE A 160 7.57 16.13 12.78
N ILE A 161 6.69 16.60 13.66
CA ILE A 161 6.75 17.92 14.32
C ILE A 161 7.11 17.71 15.80
N ASP A 162 7.97 18.59 16.33
CA ASP A 162 8.39 18.61 17.74
C ASP A 162 8.86 17.24 18.26
N ARG A 163 9.58 16.49 17.40
CA ARG A 163 9.99 15.09 17.61
C ARG A 163 10.60 14.81 18.99
N THR A 164 11.40 15.74 19.50
CA THR A 164 12.08 15.62 20.80
C THR A 164 11.21 15.97 22.00
N SER A 165 10.04 16.59 21.81
CA SER A 165 9.16 17.05 22.90
C SER A 165 8.12 16.01 23.31
N ALA A 166 7.43 16.23 24.43
CA ALA A 166 6.30 15.39 24.86
C ALA A 166 5.06 15.52 23.95
N SER A 167 5.02 16.55 23.09
CA SER A 167 3.93 16.82 22.14
C SER A 167 4.26 16.39 20.71
N ALA A 168 5.22 15.48 20.54
CA ALA A 168 5.62 14.96 19.25
C ALA A 168 4.40 14.43 18.48
N ARG A 169 4.25 14.87 17.23
CA ARG A 169 3.12 14.49 16.37
C ARG A 169 3.54 14.40 14.93
N MET A 170 2.73 13.73 14.12
CA MET A 170 2.90 13.66 12.68
C MET A 170 1.96 14.62 11.95
N VAL A 171 2.31 14.94 10.72
CA VAL A 171 1.42 15.57 9.73
C VAL A 171 1.01 14.57 8.67
N TRP A 172 -0.17 14.76 8.09
CA TRP A 172 -0.74 13.83 7.12
C TRP A 172 -0.15 14.02 5.72
N LYS A 173 0.10 15.29 5.36
CA LYS A 173 0.59 15.69 4.03
C LYS A 173 1.60 16.83 4.11
N ILE A 174 2.65 16.73 3.29
CA ILE A 174 3.63 17.80 3.04
C ILE A 174 3.68 18.18 1.56
N SER A 175 4.30 19.32 1.26
CA SER A 175 4.53 19.80 -0.11
C SER A 175 5.45 18.86 -0.90
N MET A 176 5.39 18.94 -2.24
CA MET A 176 6.19 18.07 -3.12
C MET A 176 7.70 18.17 -2.88
N ASP A 177 8.19 19.35 -2.52
CA ASP A 177 9.58 19.65 -2.17
C ASP A 177 9.91 19.40 -0.68
N MET A 178 8.94 18.90 0.09
CA MET A 178 9.03 18.65 1.53
C MET A 178 9.37 19.89 2.39
N SER A 179 9.19 21.10 1.86
CA SER A 179 9.54 22.34 2.56
C SER A 179 8.53 22.74 3.64
N ARG A 180 7.27 22.30 3.54
CA ARG A 180 6.22 22.65 4.51
C ARG A 180 5.09 21.61 4.63
N PRO A 181 4.41 21.52 5.78
CA PRO A 181 3.14 20.83 5.90
C PRO A 181 2.05 21.48 5.03
N LEU A 182 1.20 20.67 4.42
CA LEU A 182 0.00 21.11 3.72
C LEU A 182 -1.27 20.72 4.47
N VAL A 183 -1.27 19.57 5.15
CA VAL A 183 -2.36 19.17 6.04
C VAL A 183 -1.77 18.79 7.39
N PRO A 184 -1.91 19.65 8.42
CA PRO A 184 -1.20 19.53 9.69
C PRO A 184 -1.85 18.54 10.66
N SER A 185 -3.03 18.00 10.32
CA SER A 185 -3.63 16.89 11.07
C SER A 185 -2.82 15.61 10.87
N GLN A 186 -3.06 14.63 11.73
CA GLN A 186 -2.39 13.34 11.70
C GLN A 186 -3.37 12.29 11.19
N GLY A 187 -2.94 11.44 10.26
CA GLY A 187 -3.74 10.30 9.83
C GLY A 187 -3.91 9.29 10.96
N ARG A 188 -5.09 8.67 10.99
CA ARG A 188 -5.50 7.74 12.06
C ARG A 188 -4.56 6.54 12.17
N LEU A 189 -4.01 6.05 11.06
CA LEU A 189 -3.11 4.89 11.05
C LEU A 189 -1.66 5.22 10.71
N ASP A 190 -1.34 6.49 10.44
CA ASP A 190 0.00 6.89 9.93
C ASP A 190 1.12 6.42 10.86
N ALA A 191 0.98 6.64 12.16
CA ALA A 191 1.99 6.26 13.14
C ALA A 191 2.17 4.74 13.25
N THR A 192 1.06 4.00 13.35
CA THR A 192 1.07 2.54 13.45
C THR A 192 1.58 1.89 12.17
N THR A 193 1.17 2.40 11.01
CA THR A 193 1.64 1.92 9.70
C THR A 193 3.13 2.18 9.53
N GLY A 194 3.59 3.39 9.89
CA GLY A 194 5.01 3.73 9.89
C GLY A 194 5.82 2.81 10.81
N PHE A 195 5.35 2.58 12.04
CA PHE A 195 5.98 1.66 12.99
C PHE A 195 6.17 0.25 12.40
N VAL A 196 5.10 -0.34 11.86
CA VAL A 196 5.14 -1.69 11.28
C VAL A 196 6.06 -1.74 10.07
N VAL A 197 5.89 -0.84 9.10
CA VAL A 197 6.66 -0.84 7.86
C VAL A 197 8.15 -0.62 8.14
N TYR A 198 8.52 0.33 9.01
CA TYR A 198 9.93 0.59 9.31
C TYR A 198 10.60 -0.60 9.99
N ARG A 199 9.89 -1.34 10.85
CA ARG A 199 10.38 -2.61 11.40
C ARG A 199 10.57 -3.67 10.31
N LEU A 200 9.66 -3.79 9.35
CA LEU A 200 9.82 -4.70 8.20
C LEU A 200 11.06 -4.34 7.36
N LEU A 201 11.30 -3.04 7.13
CA LEU A 201 12.49 -2.58 6.42
C LEU A 201 13.77 -2.91 7.19
N GLN A 202 13.80 -2.64 8.50
CA GLN A 202 14.94 -2.93 9.37
C GLN A 202 15.25 -4.42 9.49
N ALA A 203 14.22 -5.27 9.60
CA ALA A 203 14.39 -6.71 9.69
C ALA A 203 14.97 -7.34 8.41
N ALA A 204 14.72 -6.71 7.25
CA ALA A 204 15.29 -7.09 5.96
C ALA A 204 16.63 -6.39 5.64
N ALA A 205 17.11 -5.51 6.52
CA ALA A 205 18.34 -4.75 6.30
C ALA A 205 19.60 -5.53 6.66
N LYS A 206 20.73 -5.15 6.06
CA LYS A 206 22.05 -5.67 6.47
C LYS A 206 22.47 -5.13 7.84
N GLU A 207 22.12 -3.89 8.14
CA GLU A 207 22.40 -3.23 9.42
C GLU A 207 21.17 -3.35 10.35
N PRO A 208 21.24 -4.08 11.48
CA PRO A 208 20.08 -4.41 12.29
C PRO A 208 19.38 -3.24 13.00
N ARG A 209 20.00 -2.05 13.06
CA ARG A 209 19.50 -0.86 13.76
C ARG A 209 19.38 0.37 12.83
N VAL A 210 19.33 0.13 11.53
CA VAL A 210 19.36 1.16 10.48
C VAL A 210 18.22 2.20 10.57
N LEU A 211 17.09 1.87 11.20
CA LEU A 211 15.91 2.73 11.36
C LEU A 211 15.45 2.84 12.81
N GLU A 212 16.32 2.53 13.78
CA GLU A 212 15.93 2.43 15.18
C GLU A 212 15.32 3.73 15.73
N THR A 213 15.97 4.87 15.44
CA THR A 213 15.47 6.18 15.89
C THR A 213 14.09 6.49 15.31
N GLU A 214 13.88 6.22 14.03
CA GLU A 214 12.59 6.46 13.39
C GLU A 214 11.50 5.54 13.95
N ILE A 215 11.83 4.29 14.26
CA ILE A 215 10.92 3.34 14.90
C ILE A 215 10.53 3.81 16.31
N GLU A 216 11.49 4.30 17.10
CA GLU A 216 11.24 4.87 18.44
C GLU A 216 10.32 6.10 18.38
N ASP A 217 10.50 6.97 17.38
CA ASP A 217 9.62 8.13 17.17
C ASP A 217 8.17 7.71 16.91
N TYR A 218 7.93 6.67 16.09
CA TYR A 218 6.58 6.15 15.90
C TYR A 218 6.00 5.55 17.18
N GLN A 219 6.79 4.75 17.92
CA GLN A 219 6.35 4.20 19.20
C GLN A 219 5.92 5.28 20.18
N LYS A 220 6.67 6.39 20.24
CA LYS A 220 6.34 7.55 21.07
C LYS A 220 4.99 8.15 20.67
N VAL A 221 4.77 8.41 19.38
CA VAL A 221 3.48 8.95 18.88
C VAL A 221 2.32 7.98 19.13
N MET A 222 2.55 6.67 19.00
CA MET A 222 1.54 5.65 19.31
C MET A 222 1.15 5.67 20.79
N ARG A 223 2.11 5.82 21.72
CA ARG A 223 1.85 5.88 23.17
C ARG A 223 1.11 7.14 23.61
N LEU A 224 1.20 8.23 22.85
CA LEU A 224 0.49 9.49 23.14
C LEU A 224 -1.00 9.45 22.74
N ARG A 225 -1.45 8.37 22.09
CA ARG A 225 -2.85 8.21 21.68
C ARG A 225 -3.57 7.31 22.68
N ASP A 226 -4.77 7.71 23.08
CA ASP A 226 -5.59 6.95 24.05
C ASP A 226 -5.88 5.52 23.58
N SER A 227 -6.14 5.33 22.28
CA SER A 227 -6.11 4.03 21.57
C SER A 227 -6.30 4.23 20.06
N VAL A 228 -5.97 3.21 19.27
CA VAL A 228 -6.47 3.07 17.89
C VAL A 228 -7.55 2.00 17.93
N ASP A 229 -8.82 2.38 17.97
CA ASP A 229 -9.96 1.44 17.99
C ASP A 229 -10.52 1.19 16.58
N ALA A 230 -11.52 0.34 16.35
CA ALA A 230 -12.14 0.18 15.05
C ALA A 230 -12.80 1.47 14.52
N THR A 231 -12.97 1.56 13.20
CA THR A 231 -13.66 2.67 12.51
C THR A 231 -14.73 2.12 11.58
N HIS A 232 -15.73 2.95 11.26
CA HIS A 232 -16.75 2.63 10.25
C HIS A 232 -16.27 2.90 8.82
N ASP A 233 -15.09 3.51 8.68
CA ASP A 233 -14.40 3.66 7.39
C ASP A 233 -13.81 2.31 6.96
N THR A 234 -14.39 1.70 5.92
CA THR A 234 -14.00 0.35 5.48
C THR A 234 -12.56 0.26 4.97
N LEU A 235 -12.01 1.33 4.41
CA LEU A 235 -10.62 1.33 3.98
C LEU A 235 -9.69 1.31 5.19
N ASP A 236 -9.89 2.24 6.13
CA ASP A 236 -9.09 2.29 7.36
C ASP A 236 -9.22 0.99 8.16
N LEU A 237 -10.41 0.38 8.20
CA LEU A 237 -10.64 -0.91 8.85
C LEU A 237 -9.75 -2.02 8.26
N GLY A 238 -9.69 -2.08 6.93
CA GLY A 238 -8.83 -3.02 6.22
C GLY A 238 -7.35 -2.77 6.42
N MET A 239 -6.94 -1.51 6.32
CA MET A 239 -5.54 -1.14 6.55
C MET A 239 -5.12 -1.41 7.99
N ALA A 240 -6.02 -1.24 8.97
CA ALA A 240 -5.80 -1.61 10.37
C ALA A 240 -5.59 -3.13 10.55
N LEU A 241 -6.46 -3.96 9.98
CA LEU A 241 -6.31 -5.42 10.01
C LEU A 241 -5.00 -5.87 9.33
N TRP A 242 -4.68 -5.26 8.17
CA TRP A 242 -3.43 -5.53 7.48
C TRP A 242 -2.19 -5.08 8.26
N ILE A 243 -2.21 -4.00 9.05
CA ILE A 243 -1.02 -3.68 9.88
C ILE A 243 -0.95 -4.56 11.14
N ALA A 244 -2.10 -4.92 11.72
CA ALA A 244 -2.18 -5.72 12.93
C ALA A 244 -1.68 -7.16 12.70
N HIS A 245 -1.94 -7.74 11.53
CA HIS A 245 -1.60 -9.14 11.27
C HIS A 245 -0.09 -9.46 11.39
N TRP A 246 0.77 -8.44 11.24
CA TRP A 246 2.21 -8.61 11.35
C TRP A 246 2.66 -9.02 12.77
N TYR A 247 1.91 -8.58 13.79
CA TYR A 247 2.21 -8.76 15.21
C TYR A 247 1.08 -9.43 15.99
N ALA A 248 0.07 -9.96 15.31
CA ALA A 248 -0.99 -10.75 15.92
C ALA A 248 -0.39 -11.96 16.68
N GLY A 249 -0.88 -12.20 17.90
CA GLY A 249 -0.39 -13.19 18.84
C GLY A 249 0.97 -12.87 19.49
N GLN A 250 1.54 -11.69 19.24
CA GLN A 250 2.80 -11.23 19.81
C GLN A 250 2.62 -9.96 20.64
N ASP A 251 1.95 -8.97 20.08
CA ASP A 251 1.75 -7.67 20.72
C ASP A 251 0.27 -7.43 21.04
N GLN A 252 -0.04 -7.09 22.29
CA GLN A 252 -1.41 -6.84 22.76
C GLN A 252 -2.16 -5.78 21.94
N TRP A 253 -1.46 -4.73 21.48
CA TRP A 253 -2.09 -3.67 20.68
C TRP A 253 -2.58 -4.19 19.32
N ALA A 254 -1.87 -5.16 18.74
CA ALA A 254 -2.22 -5.74 17.45
C ALA A 254 -3.44 -6.65 17.58
N ASP A 255 -3.46 -7.49 18.62
CA ASP A 255 -4.60 -8.36 18.92
C ASP A 255 -5.87 -7.55 19.19
N GLN A 256 -5.78 -6.55 20.07
CA GLN A 256 -6.92 -5.69 20.41
C GLN A 256 -7.47 -4.95 19.19
N LEU A 257 -6.59 -4.36 18.38
CA LEU A 257 -6.99 -3.65 17.15
C LEU A 257 -7.66 -4.61 16.17
N GLY A 258 -7.05 -5.78 15.95
CA GLY A 258 -7.56 -6.76 15.00
C GLY A 258 -8.90 -7.35 15.42
N GLU A 259 -9.09 -7.70 16.69
CA GLU A 259 -10.36 -8.18 17.23
C GLU A 259 -11.48 -7.14 17.06
N ASN A 260 -11.22 -5.88 17.44
CA ASN A 260 -12.18 -4.80 17.28
C ASN A 260 -12.54 -4.58 15.81
N CYS A 261 -11.54 -4.63 14.92
CA CYS A 261 -11.78 -4.52 13.50
C CYS A 261 -12.57 -5.71 12.93
N LEU A 262 -12.32 -6.95 13.38
CA LEU A 262 -13.10 -8.12 12.95
C LEU A 262 -14.57 -8.04 13.39
N ILE A 263 -14.84 -7.53 14.59
CA ILE A 263 -16.22 -7.26 15.06
C ILE A 263 -16.90 -6.27 14.11
N ALA A 264 -16.22 -5.19 13.72
CA ALA A 264 -16.74 -4.22 12.77
C ALA A 264 -16.92 -4.82 11.35
N ILE A 265 -16.01 -5.67 10.86
CA ILE A 265 -16.17 -6.42 9.59
C ILE A 265 -17.46 -7.24 9.63
N LYS A 266 -17.66 -8.05 10.68
CA LYS A 266 -18.85 -8.89 10.85
C LYS A 266 -20.12 -8.05 10.94
N THR A 267 -20.07 -6.90 11.61
CA THR A 267 -21.22 -6.00 11.77
C THR A 267 -21.60 -5.32 10.46
N ILE A 268 -20.64 -4.73 9.75
CA ILE A 268 -20.87 -3.98 8.51
C ILE A 268 -21.30 -4.92 7.39
N PHE A 269 -20.53 -5.99 7.17
CA PHE A 269 -20.79 -6.90 6.05
C PHE A 269 -21.80 -7.99 6.39
N GLY A 270 -22.14 -8.23 7.65
CA GLY A 270 -23.24 -9.11 8.05
C GLY A 270 -24.62 -8.47 7.93
N ASP A 271 -24.71 -7.14 7.82
CA ASP A 271 -25.98 -6.43 7.66
C ASP A 271 -26.47 -6.50 6.20
N GLU A 272 -27.56 -7.23 5.98
CA GLU A 272 -28.24 -7.31 4.68
C GLU A 272 -28.68 -5.94 4.14
N ARG A 273 -29.01 -4.98 5.01
CA ARG A 273 -29.34 -3.61 4.60
C ARG A 273 -28.11 -2.88 4.06
N TYR A 274 -26.93 -3.14 4.62
CA TYR A 274 -25.69 -2.60 4.10
C TYR A 274 -25.35 -3.19 2.73
N LYS A 275 -25.50 -4.52 2.57
CA LYS A 275 -25.27 -5.21 1.29
C LYS A 275 -26.18 -4.74 0.17
N THR A 276 -27.44 -4.44 0.51
CA THR A 276 -28.47 -3.99 -0.45
C THR A 276 -28.51 -2.47 -0.63
N ARG A 277 -27.73 -1.70 0.15
CA ARG A 277 -27.62 -0.25 -0.03
C ARG A 277 -27.12 0.07 -1.43
N ALA A 278 -27.76 1.05 -2.08
CA ALA A 278 -27.43 1.42 -3.44
C ALA A 278 -25.92 1.72 -3.59
N VAL A 279 -25.32 1.09 -4.61
CA VAL A 279 -23.90 1.17 -4.99
C VAL A 279 -23.34 2.60 -5.03
N PRO A 280 -24.08 3.67 -5.43
CA PRO A 280 -23.54 5.04 -5.45
C PRO A 280 -23.10 5.59 -4.08
N HIS A 281 -23.53 4.98 -2.97
CA HIS A 281 -23.13 5.37 -1.62
C HIS A 281 -22.04 4.47 -1.01
N ARG A 282 -21.56 3.49 -1.77
CA ARG A 282 -20.50 2.54 -1.39
C ARG A 282 -19.34 2.69 -2.34
N LEU A 283 -18.12 2.79 -1.81
CA LEU A 283 -16.92 2.89 -2.63
C LEU A 283 -16.22 1.54 -2.64
N ALA A 284 -16.30 0.84 -3.77
CA ALA A 284 -15.82 -0.53 -3.94
C ALA A 284 -14.38 -0.73 -3.44
N PHE A 285 -13.46 0.17 -3.82
CA PHE A 285 -12.06 0.09 -3.39
C PHE A 285 -11.88 0.12 -1.87
N ARG A 286 -12.73 0.86 -1.15
CA ARG A 286 -12.65 0.97 0.32
C ARG A 286 -13.06 -0.34 0.99
N GLU A 287 -14.11 -0.95 0.47
CA GLU A 287 -14.53 -2.27 0.93
C GLU A 287 -13.50 -3.35 0.56
N PHE A 288 -12.94 -3.33 -0.65
CA PHE A 288 -11.86 -4.25 -1.00
C PHE A 288 -10.66 -4.13 -0.06
N GLY A 289 -10.33 -2.93 0.42
CA GLY A 289 -9.37 -2.74 1.51
C GLY A 289 -9.74 -3.54 2.76
N ALA A 290 -10.98 -3.40 3.24
CA ALA A 290 -11.52 -4.14 4.39
C ALA A 290 -11.36 -5.66 4.23
N LEU A 291 -11.77 -6.17 3.07
CA LEU A 291 -11.80 -7.60 2.76
C LEU A 291 -10.39 -8.18 2.62
N MET A 292 -9.47 -7.43 1.99
CA MET A 292 -8.05 -7.76 1.92
C MET A 292 -7.42 -7.83 3.32
N GLY A 293 -7.66 -6.82 4.16
CA GLY A 293 -7.15 -6.76 5.53
C GLY A 293 -7.64 -7.92 6.39
N ALA A 294 -8.94 -8.24 6.33
CA ALA A 294 -9.53 -9.36 7.04
C ALA A 294 -8.86 -10.70 6.68
N LYS A 295 -8.63 -10.95 5.38
CA LYS A 295 -7.93 -12.14 4.89
C LYS A 295 -6.43 -12.17 5.22
N CYS A 296 -5.82 -11.02 5.52
CA CYS A 296 -4.45 -11.00 6.05
C CYS A 296 -4.41 -11.37 7.53
N TYR A 297 -5.42 -10.95 8.29
CA TYR A 297 -5.45 -11.07 9.74
C TYR A 297 -5.92 -12.42 10.24
N THR A 298 -6.97 -13.00 9.64
CA THR A 298 -7.62 -14.21 10.17
C THR A 298 -7.74 -15.34 9.14
N HIS A 299 -7.79 -16.57 9.67
CA HIS A 299 -8.12 -17.79 8.95
C HIS A 299 -9.50 -18.36 9.37
N ASP A 300 -10.28 -17.60 10.14
CA ASP A 300 -11.66 -17.93 10.51
C ASP A 300 -12.50 -18.13 9.24
N GLU A 301 -13.01 -19.35 9.05
CA GLU A 301 -13.72 -19.76 7.83
C GLU A 301 -14.98 -18.92 7.57
N ASP A 302 -15.70 -18.51 8.63
CA ASP A 302 -16.92 -17.71 8.51
C ASP A 302 -16.58 -16.29 8.04
N VAL A 303 -15.52 -15.69 8.58
CA VAL A 303 -15.04 -14.38 8.12
C VAL A 303 -14.56 -14.48 6.67
N VAL A 304 -13.80 -15.51 6.33
CA VAL A 304 -13.29 -15.69 4.96
C VAL A 304 -14.46 -15.88 3.99
N ALA A 305 -15.45 -16.71 4.31
CA ALA A 305 -16.64 -16.91 3.49
C ALA A 305 -17.46 -15.63 3.33
N LEU A 306 -17.64 -14.86 4.41
CA LEU A 306 -18.28 -13.55 4.36
C LEU A 306 -17.53 -12.63 3.40
N THR A 307 -16.20 -12.56 3.51
CA THR A 307 -15.41 -11.69 2.63
C THR A 307 -15.49 -12.10 1.15
N ASP A 308 -15.40 -13.40 0.85
CA ASP A 308 -15.51 -13.91 -0.51
C ASP A 308 -16.90 -13.64 -1.11
N SER A 309 -17.97 -13.72 -0.31
CA SER A 309 -19.33 -13.37 -0.77
C SER A 309 -19.45 -11.90 -1.17
N VAL A 310 -18.85 -10.97 -0.42
CA VAL A 310 -18.88 -9.53 -0.73
C VAL A 310 -18.05 -9.22 -1.98
N ILE A 311 -16.90 -9.88 -2.14
CA ILE A 311 -16.06 -9.78 -3.34
C ILE A 311 -16.82 -10.28 -4.57
N GLU A 312 -17.57 -11.37 -4.45
CA GLU A 312 -18.39 -11.90 -5.53
C GLU A 312 -19.49 -10.93 -5.95
N VAL A 313 -20.23 -10.35 -4.99
CA VAL A 313 -21.23 -9.32 -5.28
C VAL A 313 -20.62 -8.15 -6.05
N TRP A 314 -19.50 -7.61 -5.57
CA TRP A 314 -18.82 -6.52 -6.28
C TRP A 314 -18.31 -6.93 -7.66
N GLY A 315 -17.90 -8.18 -7.85
CA GLY A 315 -17.49 -8.70 -9.15
C GLY A 315 -18.55 -8.51 -10.24
N ASN A 316 -19.84 -8.55 -9.87
CA ASN A 316 -20.96 -8.33 -10.80
C ASN A 316 -21.12 -6.85 -11.22
N PHE A 317 -20.60 -5.92 -10.41
CA PHE A 317 -20.73 -4.47 -10.63
C PHE A 317 -19.38 -3.79 -10.90
N ILE A 318 -18.27 -4.53 -10.93
CA ILE A 318 -16.92 -3.95 -11.05
C ILE A 318 -16.77 -3.08 -12.30
N ASN A 319 -17.45 -3.46 -13.39
CA ASN A 319 -17.46 -2.75 -14.67
C ASN A 319 -18.31 -1.46 -14.66
N THR A 320 -19.15 -1.25 -13.65
CA THR A 320 -19.93 -0.01 -13.48
C THR A 320 -19.21 1.03 -12.62
N THR A 321 -17.98 0.74 -12.18
CA THR A 321 -17.15 1.69 -11.43
C THR A 321 -16.88 2.93 -12.27
N VAL A 322 -17.04 4.11 -11.66
CA VAL A 322 -16.71 5.39 -12.31
C VAL A 322 -15.26 5.41 -12.75
N GLU A 323 -14.99 5.97 -13.93
CA GLU A 323 -13.69 5.82 -14.61
C GLU A 323 -12.51 6.36 -13.77
N GLU A 324 -12.70 7.44 -13.01
CA GLU A 324 -11.69 8.01 -12.12
C GLU A 324 -11.27 7.04 -11.00
N LEU A 325 -12.21 6.26 -10.47
CA LEU A 325 -11.97 5.31 -9.37
C LEU A 325 -11.63 3.91 -9.86
N LYS A 326 -11.76 3.66 -11.16
CA LYS A 326 -11.54 2.34 -11.75
C LYS A 326 -10.12 1.81 -11.49
N PRO A 327 -9.03 2.58 -11.64
CA PRO A 327 -7.68 2.05 -11.42
C PRO A 327 -7.45 1.55 -9.99
N ILE A 328 -7.79 2.36 -8.99
CA ILE A 328 -7.66 1.98 -7.58
C ILE A 328 -8.60 0.82 -7.23
N THR A 329 -9.81 0.81 -7.76
CA THR A 329 -10.78 -0.27 -7.54
C THR A 329 -10.27 -1.60 -8.08
N MET A 330 -9.68 -1.63 -9.27
CA MET A 330 -9.19 -2.86 -9.90
C MET A 330 -7.98 -3.46 -9.17
N VAL A 331 -7.01 -2.64 -8.75
CA VAL A 331 -5.85 -3.15 -8.00
C VAL A 331 -6.24 -3.61 -6.59
N MET A 332 -7.19 -2.93 -5.94
CA MET A 332 -7.69 -3.35 -4.63
C MET A 332 -8.59 -4.59 -4.74
N TYR A 333 -9.38 -4.73 -5.80
CA TYR A 333 -10.13 -5.95 -6.09
C TYR A 333 -9.21 -7.17 -6.22
N SER A 334 -8.12 -7.02 -6.97
CA SER A 334 -7.09 -8.05 -7.14
C SER A 334 -6.50 -8.46 -5.77
N ALA A 335 -6.09 -7.48 -4.96
CA ALA A 335 -5.56 -7.73 -3.62
C ALA A 335 -6.59 -8.39 -2.68
N ALA A 336 -7.87 -8.03 -2.78
CA ALA A 336 -8.94 -8.65 -1.99
C ALA A 336 -9.22 -10.09 -2.42
N LEU A 337 -9.09 -10.41 -3.72
CA LEU A 337 -9.21 -11.78 -4.22
C LEU A 337 -8.09 -12.66 -3.65
N LEU A 338 -6.83 -12.22 -3.77
CA LEU A 338 -5.63 -12.95 -3.38
C LEU A 338 -4.60 -11.99 -2.74
N PRO A 339 -4.57 -11.91 -1.40
CA PRO A 339 -3.65 -11.01 -0.68
C PRO A 339 -2.26 -11.62 -0.43
N THR A 340 -1.84 -12.65 -1.18
CA THR A 340 -0.65 -13.46 -0.88
C THR A 340 0.60 -12.61 -0.58
N ALA A 341 0.95 -11.64 -1.43
CA ALA A 341 2.12 -10.80 -1.19
C ALA A 341 1.94 -9.71 -0.10
N PHE A 342 0.72 -9.49 0.38
CA PHE A 342 0.41 -8.63 1.53
C PHE A 342 0.55 -9.35 2.88
N GLN A 343 0.45 -10.68 2.88
CA GLN A 343 0.50 -11.53 4.06
C GLN A 343 1.95 -11.76 4.55
N LYS A 344 2.11 -11.84 5.87
CA LYS A 344 3.31 -12.32 6.55
C LYS A 344 3.69 -13.71 6.02
N ASN A 345 4.93 -13.87 5.59
CA ASN A 345 5.47 -15.08 4.96
C ASN A 345 4.86 -15.47 3.61
N GLY A 346 3.98 -14.66 3.01
CA GLY A 346 3.24 -15.07 1.81
C GLY A 346 4.11 -15.25 0.56
N LEU A 347 5.19 -14.47 0.43
CA LEU A 347 6.18 -14.65 -0.64
C LEU A 347 7.22 -15.71 -0.27
N LYS A 348 7.93 -15.45 0.83
CA LYS A 348 8.99 -16.26 1.45
C LYS A 348 8.94 -16.01 2.96
N PRO A 349 9.56 -16.87 3.80
CA PRO A 349 9.71 -16.59 5.23
C PRO A 349 10.29 -15.19 5.47
N GLU A 350 9.71 -14.45 6.42
CA GLU A 350 10.17 -13.09 6.73
C GLU A 350 11.61 -13.10 7.27
N PRO A 351 12.46 -12.16 6.83
CA PRO A 351 13.82 -12.05 7.33
C PRO A 351 13.86 -11.46 8.75
N GLY A 352 14.87 -11.86 9.52
CA GLY A 352 15.11 -11.33 10.87
C GLY A 352 14.09 -11.79 11.91
N LYS A 353 14.17 -11.19 13.11
CA LYS A 353 13.12 -11.33 14.13
C LYS A 353 12.18 -10.14 13.98
N LEU A 354 11.03 -10.38 13.38
CA LEU A 354 9.90 -9.45 13.43
C LEU A 354 9.24 -9.49 14.79
#